data_AF-A0AAD6SI63-F1
#
_entry.id   AF-A0AAD6SI63-F1
#
_cell.length_a   1.000
_cell.length_b   1.000
_cell.length_c   1.000
_cell.angle_alpha   90.00
_cell.angle_beta   90.00
_cell.angle_gamma   90.00
#
_symmetry.space_group_name_H-M   'P 1'
#
loop_
_entity.id
_entity.type
_entity.pdbx_description
1 polymer ?
#
loop_
_entity_poly.entity_id
_entity_poly.type
_entity_poly.pdbx_seq_one_letter_code
_entity_poly.pdbx_strand_id
1 'polypeptide(L)'
;DPLQGQSEEEISERAATILREQNPSRLPPGFCFHGVRKLGDGRVVLKACTEAEAGIIRGLGPEWASTLADGMQVSKPSHQIIIHGVPANFVPGLPASISQLHHWNKLFVPLVDDITHIRWLHALSDRHIAKSASSLVVSLSREDSAAHLVRHGTSVLGKLCRTDHFIQSPLQCYHCQAWNHISLVCPQRDEPS
;
A
#
# COMPACT_ATOMS: atom_id res chain seq x y z
N ASP A 1 2.89 10.22 22.39
CA ASP A 1 3.12 8.92 21.73
C ASP A 1 2.83 7.84 22.78
N PRO A 2 1.89 6.90 22.54
CA PRO A 2 1.44 5.93 23.54
C PRO A 2 2.52 4.89 23.93
N LEU A 3 3.60 4.78 23.15
CA LEU A 3 4.75 3.91 23.45
C LEU A 3 5.99 4.69 23.91
N GLN A 4 5.81 5.98 24.18
CA GLN A 4 6.88 6.88 24.65
C GLN A 4 7.38 6.42 26.02
N GLY A 5 8.67 6.07 26.10
CA GLY A 5 9.32 5.59 27.32
C GLY A 5 9.52 4.07 27.40
N GLN A 6 8.83 3.27 26.57
CA GLN A 6 9.06 1.82 26.51
C GLN A 6 10.26 1.47 25.64
N SER A 7 11.03 0.47 26.03
CA SER A 7 12.13 -0.06 25.21
C SER A 7 11.60 -0.86 24.01
N GLU A 8 12.42 -1.04 22.98
CA GLU A 8 12.04 -1.86 21.82
C GLU A 8 11.86 -3.35 22.20
N GLU A 9 12.58 -3.80 23.23
CA GLU A 9 12.46 -5.14 23.81
C GLU A 9 11.12 -5.33 24.52
N GLU A 10 10.70 -4.38 25.36
CA GLU A 10 9.40 -4.40 26.04
C GLU A 10 8.24 -4.42 25.03
N ILE A 11 8.34 -3.63 23.96
CA ILE A 11 7.34 -3.61 22.89
C ILE A 11 7.31 -4.95 22.16
N SER A 12 8.47 -5.56 21.89
CA SER A 12 8.60 -6.87 21.25
C SER A 12 7.89 -7.96 22.06
N GLU A 13 8.23 -8.07 23.35
CA GLU A 13 7.67 -9.08 24.23
C GLU A 13 6.17 -8.91 24.44
N ARG A 14 5.71 -7.67 24.62
CA ARG A 14 4.29 -7.37 24.78
C ARG A 14 3.50 -7.69 23.52
N ALA A 15 3.99 -7.27 22.35
CA ALA A 15 3.33 -7.56 21.08
C ALA A 15 3.27 -9.08 20.80
N ALA A 16 4.37 -9.81 21.06
CA ALA A 16 4.41 -11.26 20.89
C ALA A 16 3.45 -11.98 21.86
N THR A 17 3.29 -11.47 23.09
CA THR A 17 2.36 -12.02 24.08
C THR A 17 0.91 -11.81 23.66
N ILE A 18 0.53 -10.59 23.30
CA ILE A 18 -0.81 -10.26 22.79
C ILE A 18 -1.18 -11.15 21.60
N LEU A 19 -0.27 -11.27 20.63
CA LEU A 19 -0.50 -12.06 19.42
C LEU A 19 -0.72 -13.55 19.73
N ARG A 20 0.07 -14.12 20.65
CA ARG A 20 -0.08 -15.52 21.09
C ARG A 20 -1.39 -15.75 21.86
N GLU A 21 -1.75 -14.83 22.75
CA GLU A 21 -2.97 -14.95 23.57
C GLU A 21 -4.24 -14.83 22.71
N GLN A 22 -4.25 -13.91 21.76
CA GLN A 22 -5.41 -13.69 20.89
C GLN A 22 -5.49 -14.72 19.75
N ASN A 23 -4.36 -15.32 19.34
CA ASN A 23 -4.30 -16.23 18.18
C ASN A 23 -3.47 -17.51 18.44
N PRO A 24 -3.78 -18.29 19.51
CA PRO A 24 -2.92 -19.38 19.98
C PRO A 24 -2.79 -20.55 19.00
N SER A 25 -3.76 -20.73 18.10
CA SER A 25 -3.75 -21.79 17.07
C SER A 25 -3.07 -21.39 15.77
N ARG A 26 -2.75 -20.10 15.58
CA ARG A 26 -2.17 -19.59 14.32
C ARG A 26 -0.67 -19.34 14.42
N LEU A 27 -0.13 -19.09 15.60
CA LEU A 27 1.28 -18.82 15.81
C LEU A 27 1.97 -19.99 16.54
N PRO A 28 3.23 -20.32 16.21
CA PRO A 28 3.93 -21.43 16.83
C PRO A 28 4.18 -21.19 18.34
N PRO A 29 4.28 -22.27 19.14
CA PRO A 29 4.72 -22.16 20.52
C PRO A 29 6.12 -21.53 20.57
N GLY A 30 6.26 -20.41 21.29
CA GLY A 30 7.53 -19.67 21.36
C GLY A 30 7.72 -18.61 20.28
N PHE A 31 6.67 -18.25 19.52
CA PHE A 31 6.70 -17.11 18.60
C PHE A 31 7.31 -15.86 19.27
N CYS A 32 8.30 -15.28 18.60
CA CYS A 32 8.91 -14.02 18.96
C CYS A 32 9.19 -13.20 17.69
N PHE A 33 9.37 -11.90 17.85
CA PHE A 33 9.85 -11.05 16.77
C PHE A 33 11.38 -11.14 16.68
N HIS A 34 11.89 -11.12 15.46
CA HIS A 34 13.32 -11.01 15.19
C HIS A 34 13.86 -9.62 15.59
N GLY A 35 13.03 -8.59 15.49
CA GLY A 35 13.40 -7.25 15.91
C GLY A 35 12.26 -6.26 15.87
N VAL A 36 12.42 -5.19 16.64
CA VAL A 36 11.49 -4.07 16.74
C VAL A 36 12.25 -2.78 16.50
N ARG A 37 11.63 -1.83 15.80
CA ARG A 37 12.18 -0.50 15.62
C ARG A 37 11.11 0.57 15.79
N LYS A 38 11.37 1.55 16.64
CA LYS A 38 10.56 2.77 16.73
C LYS A 38 11.03 3.81 15.72
N LEU A 39 10.08 4.48 15.09
CA LEU A 39 10.34 5.60 14.19
C LEU A 39 9.98 6.91 14.89
N GLY A 40 10.68 8.00 14.54
CA GLY A 40 10.50 9.31 15.17
C GLY A 40 9.13 9.97 14.95
N ASP A 41 8.29 9.36 14.11
CA ASP A 41 6.92 9.79 13.82
C ASP A 41 5.86 8.97 14.56
N GLY A 42 6.26 8.15 15.55
CA GLY A 42 5.37 7.32 16.36
C GLY A 42 4.99 5.98 15.73
N ARG A 43 5.52 5.64 14.55
CA ARG A 43 5.34 4.30 13.97
C ARG A 43 6.27 3.28 14.61
N VAL A 44 5.83 2.03 14.64
CA VAL A 44 6.63 0.87 15.08
C VAL A 44 6.72 -0.15 13.96
N VAL A 45 7.93 -0.65 13.70
CA VAL A 45 8.18 -1.75 12.77
C VAL A 45 8.47 -2.99 13.58
N LEU A 46 7.64 -4.03 13.42
CA LEU A 46 7.85 -5.36 14.00
C LEU A 46 8.28 -6.31 12.88
N LYS A 47 9.44 -6.96 13.04
CA LYS A 47 9.97 -7.91 12.07
C LYS A 47 9.77 -9.33 12.59
N ALA A 48 8.97 -10.13 11.90
CA ALA A 48 8.83 -11.55 12.20
C ALA A 48 10.13 -12.33 11.89
N CYS A 49 10.30 -13.51 12.49
CA CYS A 49 11.45 -14.37 12.25
C CYS A 49 11.40 -15.02 10.87
N THR A 50 10.19 -15.27 10.34
CA THR A 50 9.99 -15.88 9.03
C THR A 50 8.92 -15.15 8.21
N GLU A 51 8.96 -15.32 6.88
CA GLU A 51 7.93 -14.79 5.99
C GLU A 51 6.56 -15.46 6.22
N ALA A 52 6.55 -16.75 6.62
CA ALA A 52 5.31 -17.45 6.96
C ALA A 52 4.61 -16.81 8.17
N GLU A 53 5.35 -16.52 9.25
CA GLU A 53 4.82 -15.81 10.41
C GLU A 53 4.39 -14.38 10.05
N ALA A 54 5.18 -13.66 9.25
CA ALA A 54 4.80 -12.33 8.76
C ALA A 54 3.47 -12.39 7.98
N GLY A 55 3.30 -13.41 7.13
CA GLY A 55 2.05 -13.66 6.41
C GLY A 55 0.87 -13.93 7.33
N ILE A 56 1.06 -14.73 8.38
CA ILE A 56 0.04 -15.00 9.40
C ILE A 56 -0.37 -13.70 10.10
N ILE A 57 0.59 -12.93 10.61
CA ILE A 57 0.35 -11.66 11.32
C ILE A 57 -0.36 -10.65 10.42
N ARG A 58 0.04 -10.55 9.15
CA ARG A 58 -0.62 -9.68 8.15
C ARG A 58 -2.08 -10.10 7.88
N GLY A 59 -2.38 -11.39 8.01
CA GLY A 59 -3.73 -11.94 7.90
C GLY A 59 -4.56 -11.85 9.19
N LEU A 60 -3.97 -11.41 10.30
CA LEU A 60 -4.72 -11.13 11.53
C LEU A 60 -5.44 -9.78 11.40
N GLY A 61 -6.58 -9.66 12.07
CA GLY A 61 -7.31 -8.40 12.15
C GLY A 61 -6.51 -7.31 12.87
N PRO A 62 -6.89 -6.02 12.75
CA PRO A 62 -6.16 -4.91 13.35
C PRO A 62 -6.25 -4.85 14.88
N GLU A 63 -7.17 -5.60 15.49
CA GLU A 63 -7.52 -5.52 16.92
C GLU A 63 -6.34 -5.74 17.88
N TRP A 64 -5.39 -6.61 17.51
CA TRP A 64 -4.23 -6.86 18.35
C TRP A 64 -3.34 -5.62 18.48
N ALA A 65 -3.29 -4.77 17.44
CA ALA A 65 -2.51 -3.53 17.47
C ALA A 65 -3.12 -2.51 18.42
N SER A 66 -4.44 -2.38 18.44
CA SER A 66 -5.15 -1.54 19.43
C SER A 66 -4.91 -2.03 20.87
N THR A 67 -4.74 -3.34 21.07
CA THR A 67 -4.37 -3.90 22.39
C THR A 67 -2.93 -3.55 22.78
N LEU A 68 -2.04 -3.40 21.79
CA LEU A 68 -0.67 -2.99 22.04
C LEU A 68 -0.60 -1.53 22.50
N ALA A 69 -1.33 -0.62 21.87
CA ALA A 69 -1.49 0.75 22.36
C ALA A 69 -2.71 1.41 21.72
N ASP A 70 -3.37 2.29 22.48
CA ASP A 70 -4.55 3.00 22.02
C ASP A 70 -4.29 3.75 20.70
N GLY A 71 -5.15 3.52 19.72
CA GLY A 71 -5.09 4.15 18.40
C GLY A 71 -4.03 3.56 17.44
N MET A 72 -3.27 2.53 17.83
CA MET A 72 -2.38 1.84 16.89
C MET A 72 -3.15 1.05 15.85
N GLN A 73 -2.65 1.06 14.62
CA GLN A 73 -3.20 0.30 13.51
C GLN A 73 -2.09 -0.44 12.78
N VAL A 74 -2.40 -1.64 12.29
CA VAL A 74 -1.49 -2.39 11.42
C VAL A 74 -1.50 -1.76 10.03
N SER A 75 -0.33 -1.28 9.60
CA SER A 75 -0.15 -0.84 8.22
C SER A 75 -0.21 -2.05 7.29
N LYS A 76 -1.19 -2.05 6.36
CA LYS A 76 -1.23 -3.02 5.29
C LYS A 76 -0.23 -2.61 4.21
N PRO A 77 0.68 -3.51 3.77
CA PRO A 77 1.56 -3.22 2.64
C PRO A 77 0.72 -2.85 1.42
N SER A 78 1.16 -1.80 0.72
CA SER A 78 0.54 -1.34 -0.52
C SER A 78 1.65 -1.13 -1.54
N HIS A 79 1.75 -2.08 -2.45
CA HIS A 79 2.74 -2.07 -3.53
C HIS A 79 2.08 -1.47 -4.77
N GLN A 80 2.48 -0.25 -5.11
CA GLN A 80 1.87 0.49 -6.20
C GLN A 80 2.64 0.27 -7.50
N ILE A 81 1.89 -0.06 -8.56
CA ILE A 81 2.39 -0.16 -9.93
C ILE A 81 1.64 0.83 -10.81
N ILE A 82 2.29 1.23 -11.90
CA ILE A 82 1.70 2.02 -12.96
C ILE A 82 1.65 1.19 -14.24
N ILE A 83 0.48 1.13 -14.86
CA ILE A 83 0.23 0.43 -16.12
C ILE A 83 0.01 1.49 -17.20
N HIS A 84 0.84 1.45 -18.23
CA HIS A 84 0.83 2.42 -19.31
C HIS A 84 0.07 1.89 -20.53
N GLY A 85 -0.58 2.79 -21.27
CA GLY A 85 -1.25 2.44 -22.53
C GLY A 85 -2.57 1.68 -22.33
N VAL A 86 -3.20 1.84 -21.17
CA VAL A 86 -4.48 1.22 -20.83
C VAL A 86 -5.60 1.87 -21.63
N PRO A 87 -6.48 1.09 -22.30
CA PRO A 87 -7.61 1.63 -23.05
C PRO A 87 -8.50 2.55 -22.20
N ALA A 88 -8.88 3.71 -22.74
CA ALA A 88 -9.67 4.71 -22.00
C ALA A 88 -11.10 4.26 -21.63
N ASN A 89 -11.61 3.20 -22.27
CA ASN A 89 -12.89 2.57 -21.95
C ASN A 89 -12.84 1.67 -20.70
N PHE A 90 -11.65 1.45 -20.12
CA PHE A 90 -11.54 0.80 -18.81
C PHE A 90 -12.06 1.76 -17.72
N VAL A 91 -12.95 1.29 -16.84
CA VAL A 91 -13.55 2.16 -15.80
C VAL A 91 -13.02 1.77 -14.42
N PRO A 92 -11.98 2.44 -13.90
CA PRO A 92 -11.48 2.14 -12.55
C PRO A 92 -12.52 2.54 -11.49
N GLY A 93 -12.49 1.85 -10.34
CA GLY A 93 -13.37 2.11 -9.21
C GLY A 93 -14.64 1.24 -9.17
N LEU A 94 -14.94 0.49 -10.24
CA LEU A 94 -15.99 -0.54 -10.20
C LEU A 94 -15.42 -1.88 -9.71
N PRO A 95 -16.12 -2.63 -8.84
CA PRO A 95 -15.71 -3.98 -8.45
C PRO A 95 -15.50 -4.92 -9.65
N ALA A 96 -16.34 -4.77 -10.68
CA ALA A 96 -16.21 -5.54 -11.92
C ALA A 96 -14.87 -5.30 -12.63
N SER A 97 -14.31 -4.10 -12.55
CA SER A 97 -13.02 -3.76 -13.17
C SER A 97 -11.85 -4.39 -12.44
N ILE A 98 -11.96 -4.56 -11.12
CA ILE A 98 -10.99 -5.33 -10.32
C ILE A 98 -11.04 -6.80 -10.75
N SER A 99 -12.23 -7.40 -10.79
CA SER A 99 -12.40 -8.79 -11.23
C SER A 99 -11.91 -9.01 -12.66
N GLN A 100 -12.13 -8.05 -13.55
CA GLN A 100 -11.66 -8.13 -14.94
C GLN A 100 -10.13 -8.02 -15.03
N LEU A 101 -9.51 -7.10 -14.28
CA LEU A 101 -8.05 -7.01 -14.22
C LEU A 101 -7.45 -8.29 -13.63
N HIS A 102 -8.05 -8.83 -12.57
CA HIS A 102 -7.65 -10.11 -11.98
C HIS A 102 -7.77 -11.27 -12.97
N HIS A 103 -8.90 -11.38 -13.69
CA HIS A 103 -9.15 -12.47 -14.63
C HIS A 103 -8.01 -12.64 -15.66
N TRP A 104 -7.52 -11.53 -16.22
CA TRP A 104 -6.44 -11.53 -17.21
C TRP A 104 -5.04 -11.76 -16.61
N ASN A 105 -4.87 -11.58 -15.30
CA ASN A 105 -3.58 -11.63 -14.63
C ASN A 105 -3.53 -12.65 -13.48
N LYS A 106 -4.49 -13.58 -13.42
CA LYS A 106 -4.64 -14.59 -12.35
C LYS A 106 -3.40 -15.44 -12.07
N LEU A 107 -2.53 -15.57 -13.09
CA LEU A 107 -1.25 -16.28 -13.00
C LEU A 107 -0.25 -15.58 -12.09
N PHE A 108 -0.31 -14.25 -12.02
CA PHE A 108 0.58 -13.40 -11.21
C PHE A 108 -0.13 -12.79 -10.00
N VAL A 109 -1.45 -12.73 -10.02
CA VAL A 109 -2.30 -12.23 -8.94
C VAL A 109 -3.24 -13.34 -8.50
N PRO A 110 -2.87 -14.16 -7.49
CA PRO A 110 -3.62 -15.36 -7.13
C PRO A 110 -5.04 -15.05 -6.65
N LEU A 111 -5.22 -14.02 -5.82
CA LEU A 111 -6.50 -13.64 -5.23
C LEU A 111 -6.98 -12.29 -5.78
N VAL A 112 -8.30 -12.16 -6.00
CA VAL A 112 -8.88 -10.88 -6.45
C VAL A 112 -8.67 -9.78 -5.41
N ASP A 113 -8.73 -10.13 -4.13
CA ASP A 113 -8.52 -9.23 -2.99
C ASP A 113 -7.08 -8.72 -2.87
N ASP A 114 -6.14 -9.31 -3.63
CA ASP A 114 -4.78 -8.78 -3.69
C ASP A 114 -4.74 -7.42 -4.42
N ILE A 115 -5.74 -7.12 -5.26
CA ILE A 115 -5.90 -5.82 -5.91
C ILE A 115 -6.75 -4.93 -5.01
N THR A 116 -6.09 -4.10 -4.21
CA THR A 116 -6.74 -3.32 -3.16
C THR A 116 -7.34 -2.01 -3.67
N HIS A 117 -6.75 -1.42 -4.70
CA HIS A 117 -7.22 -0.16 -5.26
C HIS A 117 -6.80 0.02 -6.71
N ILE A 118 -7.66 0.63 -7.52
CA ILE A 118 -7.39 0.97 -8.91
C ILE A 118 -7.87 2.39 -9.17
N ARG A 119 -7.01 3.23 -9.75
CA ARG A 119 -7.39 4.58 -10.20
C ARG A 119 -6.62 4.99 -11.44
N TRP A 120 -7.18 5.94 -12.18
CA TRP A 120 -6.38 6.65 -13.17
C TRP A 120 -5.27 7.47 -12.51
N LEU A 121 -4.10 7.55 -13.15
CA LEU A 121 -3.02 8.43 -12.69
C LEU A 121 -3.46 9.89 -12.73
N HIS A 122 -4.02 10.30 -13.86
CA HIS A 122 -4.62 11.61 -14.07
C HIS A 122 -6.13 11.40 -14.27
N ALA A 123 -6.96 12.21 -13.62
CA ALA A 123 -8.38 12.20 -13.89
C ALA A 123 -8.61 12.41 -15.39
N LEU A 124 -9.44 11.55 -16.00
CA LEU A 124 -9.90 11.77 -17.36
C LEU A 124 -10.81 13.00 -17.32
N SER A 125 -10.25 14.19 -17.59
CA SER A 125 -11.05 15.41 -17.69
C SER A 125 -11.86 15.40 -18.99
N ASP A 126 -12.97 16.14 -19.04
CA ASP A 126 -13.77 16.31 -20.26
C ASP A 126 -12.96 16.89 -21.45
N ARG A 127 -11.80 17.50 -21.17
CA ARG A 127 -10.86 17.98 -22.20
C ARG A 127 -10.02 16.85 -22.83
N HIS A 128 -10.13 15.61 -22.35
CA HIS A 128 -9.36 14.43 -22.77
C HIS A 128 -10.15 13.38 -23.57
N ILE A 129 -11.33 13.73 -24.08
CA ILE A 129 -12.23 12.85 -24.86
C ILE A 129 -11.56 12.19 -26.09
N ALA A 130 -10.39 12.66 -26.55
CA ALA A 130 -9.68 12.10 -27.71
C ALA A 130 -8.53 11.11 -27.39
N LYS A 131 -8.17 10.88 -26.11
CA LYS A 131 -7.06 9.95 -25.80
C LYS A 131 -7.55 8.50 -25.81
N SER A 132 -7.04 7.70 -26.74
CA SER A 132 -7.34 6.26 -26.84
C SER A 132 -6.76 5.43 -25.70
N ALA A 133 -5.78 5.96 -24.97
CA ALA A 133 -5.14 5.29 -23.86
C ALA A 133 -4.70 6.26 -22.74
N SER A 134 -4.64 5.74 -21.51
CA SER A 134 -4.18 6.44 -20.31
C SER A 134 -3.28 5.55 -19.46
N SER A 135 -2.82 6.07 -18.31
CA SER A 135 -2.03 5.30 -17.33
C SER A 135 -2.84 5.05 -16.06
N LEU A 136 -2.83 3.80 -15.61
CA LEU A 136 -3.58 3.30 -14.47
C LEU A 136 -2.62 3.04 -13.30
N VAL A 137 -2.97 3.50 -12.11
CA VAL A 137 -2.25 3.16 -10.87
C VAL A 137 -3.04 2.07 -10.16
N VAL A 138 -2.35 0.98 -9.82
CA VAL A 138 -2.92 -0.18 -9.12
C VAL A 138 -2.14 -0.40 -7.83
N SER A 139 -2.85 -0.54 -6.71
CA SER A 139 -2.29 -0.91 -5.41
C SER A 139 -2.50 -2.39 -5.17
N LEU A 140 -1.43 -3.10 -4.83
CA LEU A 140 -1.43 -4.53 -4.53
C LEU A 140 -1.05 -4.80 -3.08
N SER A 141 -1.67 -5.79 -2.45
CA SER A 141 -1.34 -6.24 -1.09
C SER A 141 -0.02 -7.02 -1.05
N ARG A 142 0.34 -7.69 -2.15
CA ARG A 142 1.48 -8.60 -2.28
C ARG A 142 2.60 -7.99 -3.11
N GLU A 143 3.82 -8.04 -2.59
CA GLU A 143 5.02 -7.60 -3.29
C GLU A 143 5.31 -8.45 -4.54
N ASP A 144 5.23 -9.78 -4.41
CA ASP A 144 5.48 -10.72 -5.51
C ASP A 144 4.57 -10.43 -6.71
N SER A 145 3.28 -10.19 -6.45
CA SER A 145 2.31 -9.88 -7.49
C SER A 145 2.69 -8.60 -8.24
N ALA A 146 3.12 -7.56 -7.51
CA ALA A 146 3.60 -6.32 -8.13
C ALA A 146 4.87 -6.55 -8.96
N ALA A 147 5.84 -7.28 -8.41
CA ALA A 147 7.10 -7.59 -9.08
C ALA A 147 6.89 -8.42 -10.37
N HIS A 148 6.00 -9.41 -10.32
CA HIS A 148 5.64 -10.21 -11.50
C HIS A 148 4.96 -9.37 -12.58
N LEU A 149 4.01 -8.49 -12.21
CA LEU A 149 3.35 -7.62 -13.17
C LEU A 149 4.30 -6.60 -13.81
N VAL A 150 5.26 -6.07 -13.06
CA VAL A 150 6.32 -5.20 -13.60
C VAL A 150 7.21 -5.98 -14.58
N ARG A 151 7.61 -7.19 -14.21
CA ARG A 151 8.51 -8.03 -15.03
C ARG A 151 7.87 -8.53 -16.32
N HIS A 152 6.60 -8.91 -16.27
CA HIS A 152 5.91 -9.58 -17.39
C HIS A 152 4.92 -8.67 -18.13
N GLY A 153 4.66 -7.47 -17.60
CA GLY A 153 3.58 -6.60 -18.06
C GLY A 153 2.23 -7.02 -17.48
N THR A 154 1.24 -6.13 -17.64
CA THR A 154 -0.13 -6.37 -17.15
C THR A 154 -1.09 -6.42 -18.31
N SER A 155 -1.93 -7.45 -18.37
CA SER A 155 -2.98 -7.55 -19.38
C SER A 155 -4.24 -6.81 -18.92
N VAL A 156 -4.69 -5.83 -19.70
CA VAL A 156 -5.91 -5.06 -19.41
C VAL A 156 -6.85 -5.17 -20.60
N LEU A 157 -8.05 -5.70 -20.40
CA LEU A 157 -9.02 -5.99 -21.47
C LEU A 157 -8.42 -6.87 -22.59
N GLY A 158 -7.55 -7.82 -22.24
CA GLY A 158 -6.84 -8.69 -23.20
C GLY A 158 -5.65 -8.03 -23.92
N LYS A 159 -5.39 -6.74 -23.69
CA LYS A 159 -4.21 -6.04 -24.23
C LYS A 159 -3.06 -6.08 -23.23
N LEU A 160 -1.90 -6.59 -23.66
CA LEU A 160 -0.68 -6.51 -22.86
C LEU A 160 -0.18 -5.06 -22.78
N CYS A 161 -0.07 -4.54 -21.57
CA CYS A 161 0.33 -3.18 -21.27
C CYS A 161 1.67 -3.18 -20.52
N ARG A 162 2.52 -2.19 -20.82
CA ARG A 162 3.77 -1.98 -20.09
C ARG A 162 3.46 -1.60 -18.64
N THR A 163 4.23 -2.12 -17.71
CA THR A 163 4.03 -1.91 -16.27
C THR A 163 5.34 -1.57 -15.60
N ASP A 164 5.33 -0.56 -14.74
CA ASP A 164 6.49 -0.10 -13.98
C ASP A 164 6.10 0.09 -12.50
N HIS A 165 7.07 0.19 -11.60
CA HIS A 165 6.80 0.59 -10.22
C HIS A 165 6.29 2.03 -10.19
N PHE A 166 5.22 2.28 -9.43
CA PHE A 166 4.72 3.63 -9.27
C PHE A 166 5.58 4.36 -8.25
N ILE A 167 6.28 5.39 -8.72
CA ILE A 167 7.04 6.31 -7.86
C ILE A 167 6.25 7.62 -7.84
N GLN A 168 5.74 7.99 -6.67
CA GLN A 168 5.06 9.26 -6.51
C GLN A 168 6.08 10.40 -6.62
N SER A 169 5.85 11.31 -7.56
CA SER A 169 6.65 12.53 -7.65
C SER A 169 6.53 13.35 -6.36
N PRO A 170 7.63 13.96 -5.88
CA PRO A 170 7.57 14.85 -4.72
C PRO A 170 6.58 15.98 -4.98
N LEU A 171 5.82 16.36 -3.94
CA LEU A 171 4.89 17.48 -4.04
C LEU A 171 5.68 18.76 -4.31
N GLN A 172 5.36 19.41 -5.42
CA GLN A 172 5.90 20.71 -5.78
C GLN A 172 4.78 21.76 -5.74
N CYS A 173 5.06 22.87 -5.08
CA CYS A 173 4.17 24.01 -5.07
C CYS A 173 4.34 24.81 -6.36
N TYR A 174 3.29 24.96 -7.15
CA TYR A 174 3.36 25.75 -8.39
C TYR A 174 3.33 27.26 -8.16
N HIS A 175 3.06 27.71 -6.93
CA HIS A 175 3.12 29.14 -6.58
C HIS A 175 4.58 29.58 -6.32
N CYS A 176 5.24 28.98 -5.34
CA CYS A 176 6.61 29.35 -4.95
C CYS A 176 7.71 28.44 -5.52
N GLN A 177 7.35 27.40 -6.29
CA GLN A 177 8.25 26.38 -6.83
C GLN A 177 8.99 25.52 -5.79
N ALA A 178 8.71 25.71 -4.49
CA ALA A 178 9.29 24.91 -3.40
C ALA A 178 8.59 23.56 -3.22
N TRP A 179 9.23 22.66 -2.46
CA TRP A 179 8.80 21.28 -2.29
C TRP A 179 7.94 21.07 -1.04
N ASN A 180 7.35 19.87 -0.94
CA ASN A 180 6.64 19.34 0.23
C ASN A 180 5.29 20.02 0.56
N HIS A 181 4.75 20.81 -0.35
CA HIS A 181 3.40 21.38 -0.24
C HIS A 181 2.81 21.69 -1.62
N ILE A 182 1.50 21.92 -1.68
CA ILE A 182 0.79 22.34 -2.90
C ILE A 182 0.38 23.81 -2.80
N SER A 183 0.11 24.46 -3.93
CA SER A 183 -0.24 25.89 -4.00
C SER A 183 -1.40 26.29 -3.07
N LEU A 184 -2.32 25.36 -2.76
CA LEU A 184 -3.44 25.62 -1.86
C LEU A 184 -3.00 25.93 -0.42
N VAL A 185 -1.96 25.27 0.07
CA VAL A 185 -1.41 25.39 1.43
C VAL A 185 -0.02 26.04 1.41
N CYS A 186 0.21 26.92 0.43
CA CYS A 186 1.50 27.58 0.27
C CYS A 186 1.73 28.61 1.40
N PRO A 187 2.85 28.53 2.14
CA PRO A 187 3.18 29.50 3.18
C PRO A 187 3.32 30.93 2.66
N GLN A 188 3.71 31.10 1.39
CA GLN A 188 3.93 32.40 0.74
C GLN A 188 2.66 32.97 0.08
N ARG A 189 1.51 32.32 0.25
CA ARG A 189 0.27 32.72 -0.44
C ARG A 189 -0.29 34.06 0.05
N ASP A 190 -0.04 34.40 1.32
CA ASP A 190 -0.55 35.62 1.97
C ASP A 190 0.54 36.70 2.12
N GLU A 191 1.75 36.49 1.59
CA GLU A 191 2.77 37.53 1.56
C GLU A 191 2.46 38.51 0.41
N PRO A 192 2.22 39.80 0.68
CA PRO A 192 2.04 40.78 -0.37
C PRO A 192 3.36 40.95 -1.13
N SER A 193 3.27 40.79 -2.45
CA SER A 193 4.32 41.01 -3.45
C SER A 193 4.93 42.40 -3.40
#